data_AF-A0A7S0XHE4-F1
#
_entry.id   AF-A0A7S0XHE4-F1
#
_cell.length_a   1.000
_cell.length_b   1.000
_cell.length_c   1.000
_cell.angle_alpha   90.00
_cell.angle_beta   90.00
_cell.angle_gamma   90.00
#
_symmetry.space_group_name_H-M   'P 1'
#
loop_
_entity.id
_entity.type
_entity.pdbx_description
1 polymer ?
#
loop_
_entity_poly.entity_id
_entity_poly.type
_entity_poly.pdbx_seq_one_letter_code
_entity_poly.pdbx_strand_id
1 'polypeptide(L)'
;MVKSHVVLSADLTWALVQKNNVFVRRSRSATRQSTYMSFSAEPNNLLAKHCFKHTGIASAGIGIKATAGDKNPTAVTVMVGDVNTSVKGIFQQQAKKVVALCASRPDLTVTALRKLSVVQKSLRVAKAAAN
;
A
#
# COMPACT_ATOMS: atom_id res chain seq x y z
N MET A 1 15.30 -0.85 -11.44
CA MET A 1 15.51 -2.13 -10.75
C MET A 1 15.57 -3.20 -11.82
N VAL A 2 16.70 -3.86 -11.99
CA VAL A 2 16.88 -4.90 -13.02
C VAL A 2 15.98 -6.08 -12.64
N LYS A 3 15.12 -6.54 -13.55
CA LYS A 3 14.31 -7.74 -13.34
C LYS A 3 15.25 -8.93 -13.31
N SER A 4 15.35 -9.62 -12.17
CA SER A 4 16.08 -10.87 -12.09
C SER A 4 15.42 -11.89 -13.01
N HIS A 5 16.22 -12.57 -13.85
CA HIS A 5 15.75 -13.64 -14.76
C HIS A 5 15.24 -14.89 -14.03
N VAL A 6 15.44 -14.97 -12.71
CA VAL A 6 14.97 -16.07 -11.86
C VAL A 6 13.67 -15.65 -11.17
N VAL A 7 12.60 -16.39 -11.44
CA VAL A 7 11.33 -16.27 -10.72
C VAL A 7 11.48 -17.01 -9.40
N LEU A 8 11.49 -16.26 -8.29
CA LEU A 8 11.50 -16.83 -6.94
C LEU A 8 10.06 -17.04 -6.46
N SER A 9 9.83 -18.09 -5.67
CA SER A 9 8.55 -18.26 -5.00
C SER A 9 8.35 -17.17 -3.95
N ALA A 10 7.09 -16.78 -3.72
CA ALA A 10 6.75 -15.78 -2.72
C ALA A 10 7.31 -16.12 -1.33
N ASP A 11 7.23 -17.40 -0.94
CA ASP A 11 7.72 -17.89 0.36
C ASP A 11 9.23 -17.73 0.49
N LEU A 12 10.00 -18.03 -0.57
CA LEU A 12 11.44 -17.87 -0.57
C LEU A 12 11.83 -16.38 -0.53
N THR A 13 11.17 -15.53 -1.32
CA THR A 13 11.40 -14.09 -1.28
C THR A 13 11.12 -13.53 0.11
N TRP A 14 10.04 -13.98 0.78
CA TRP A 14 9.75 -13.57 2.13
C TRP A 14 10.80 -14.06 3.14
N ALA A 15 11.22 -15.32 3.07
CA ALA A 15 12.24 -15.86 3.96
C ALA A 15 13.55 -15.06 3.89
N LEU A 16 13.95 -14.62 2.68
CA LEU A 16 15.12 -13.78 2.47
C LEU A 16 14.94 -12.37 3.04
N VAL A 17 13.76 -11.77 2.84
CA VAL A 17 13.52 -10.35 3.15
C VAL A 17 13.09 -10.15 4.62
N GLN A 18 12.44 -11.11 5.26
CA GLN A 18 11.80 -10.95 6.58
C GLN A 18 12.72 -10.36 7.67
N LYS A 19 14.01 -10.72 7.68
CA LYS A 19 14.96 -10.22 8.69
C LYS A 19 15.72 -8.98 8.22
N ASN A 20 16.02 -8.90 6.91
CA ASN A 20 16.99 -7.97 6.32
C ASN A 20 16.35 -6.90 5.42
N ASN A 21 15.09 -6.56 5.65
CA ASN A 21 14.36 -5.59 4.83
C ASN A 21 14.66 -4.13 5.22
N VAL A 22 15.14 -3.34 4.26
CA VAL A 22 15.45 -1.90 4.42
C VAL A 22 14.22 -1.03 4.70
N PHE A 23 13.03 -1.47 4.27
CA PHE A 23 11.79 -0.74 4.47
C PHE A 23 11.25 -0.90 5.89
N VAL A 24 11.75 -1.85 6.67
CA VAL A 24 11.31 -2.06 8.04
C VAL A 24 11.78 -0.91 8.91
N ARG A 25 10.82 -0.28 9.58
CA ARG A 25 11.07 0.78 10.56
C ARG A 25 10.88 0.17 11.94
N ARG A 26 11.99 -0.19 12.60
CA ARG A 26 11.99 -0.64 14.00
C ARG A 26 12.37 0.52 14.91
N SER A 27 11.50 0.88 15.84
CA SER A 27 11.89 1.72 16.98
C SER A 27 12.48 0.83 18.07
N ARG A 28 13.67 1.19 18.56
CA ARG A 28 14.40 0.46 19.61
C ARG A 28 13.63 0.36 20.92
N SER A 29 12.79 1.37 21.20
CA SER A 29 11.91 1.40 22.38
C SER A 29 10.70 0.48 22.21
N ALA A 30 10.13 0.43 21.00
CA ALA A 30 8.94 -0.38 20.70
C ALA A 30 9.22 -1.90 20.81
N THR A 31 10.43 -2.35 20.46
CA THR A 31 10.83 -3.78 20.53
C THR A 31 10.84 -4.39 21.94
N ARG A 32 10.73 -3.57 23.00
CA ARG A 32 10.71 -4.04 24.39
C ARG A 32 9.29 -4.22 24.94
N GLN A 33 8.25 -3.92 24.16
CA GLN A 33 6.85 -4.01 24.57
C GLN A 33 6.21 -5.31 24.08
N SER A 34 5.30 -5.88 24.87
CA SER A 34 4.59 -7.13 24.49
C SER A 34 3.65 -6.94 23.29
N THR A 35 3.17 -5.72 23.05
CA THR A 35 2.31 -5.33 21.93
C THR A 35 3.08 -4.81 20.71
N TYR A 36 4.39 -5.10 20.63
CA TYR A 36 5.24 -4.64 19.53
C TYR A 36 4.73 -5.11 18.17
N MET A 37 4.47 -4.15 17.27
CA MET A 37 4.19 -4.43 15.86
C MET A 37 5.26 -3.80 14.97
N SER A 38 5.84 -4.60 14.07
CA SER A 38 6.82 -4.12 13.09
C SER A 38 6.12 -3.44 11.92
N PHE A 39 6.54 -2.23 11.58
CA PHE A 39 6.05 -1.51 10.42
C PHE A 39 7.03 -1.58 9.25
N SER A 40 6.50 -1.54 8.03
CA SER A 40 7.26 -1.47 6.78
C SER A 40 6.78 -0.29 5.94
N ALA A 41 7.72 0.47 5.38
CA ALA A 41 7.49 1.62 4.50
C ALA A 41 7.49 1.22 3.01
N GLU A 42 7.15 -0.04 2.70
CA GLU A 42 7.03 -0.52 1.32
C GLU A 42 5.94 0.24 0.53
N PRO A 43 6.17 0.60 -0.74
CA PRO A 43 5.19 1.31 -1.56
C PRO A 43 3.86 0.54 -1.75
N ASN A 44 3.94 -0.79 -1.89
CA ASN A 44 2.83 -1.68 -2.21
C ASN A 44 2.27 -2.39 -0.96
N ASN A 45 2.20 -1.66 0.17
CA ASN A 45 1.70 -2.18 1.45
C ASN A 45 0.55 -1.31 2.00
N LEU A 46 -0.67 -1.85 2.01
CA LEU A 46 -1.88 -1.12 2.45
C LEU A 46 -1.85 -0.70 3.92
N LEU A 47 -1.35 -1.57 4.81
CA LEU A 47 -1.41 -1.37 6.25
C LEU A 47 -0.08 -0.93 6.87
N ALA A 48 0.96 -0.77 6.04
CA ALA A 48 2.33 -0.54 6.48
C ALA A 48 2.83 -1.58 7.50
N LYS A 49 2.26 -2.79 7.52
CA LYS A 49 2.63 -3.86 8.44
C LYS A 49 3.72 -4.72 7.83
N HIS A 50 4.76 -5.05 8.60
CA HIS A 50 5.77 -6.00 8.18
C HIS A 50 5.27 -7.44 8.38
N CYS A 51 4.54 -7.96 7.40
CA CYS A 51 4.01 -9.31 7.41
C CYS A 51 3.86 -9.84 5.98
N PHE A 52 3.88 -11.16 5.82
CA PHE A 52 3.80 -11.81 4.52
C PHE A 52 2.53 -11.44 3.73
N LYS A 53 1.39 -11.29 4.41
CA LYS A 53 0.10 -10.98 3.75
C LYS A 53 0.08 -9.61 3.06
N HIS A 54 0.76 -8.62 3.63
CA HIS A 54 0.70 -7.22 3.19
C HIS A 54 2.01 -6.72 2.56
N THR A 55 3.03 -7.57 2.41
CA THR A 55 4.26 -7.17 1.69
C THR A 55 3.99 -7.06 0.20
N GLY A 56 4.56 -6.02 -0.39
CA GLY A 56 4.53 -5.80 -1.84
C GLY A 56 5.76 -6.30 -2.57
N ILE A 57 6.72 -6.90 -1.86
CA ILE A 57 7.96 -7.43 -2.42
C ILE A 57 7.81 -8.92 -2.74
N ALA A 58 7.25 -9.69 -1.80
CA ALA A 58 7.13 -11.14 -1.96
C ALA A 58 5.83 -11.56 -2.69
N SER A 59 4.79 -10.74 -2.62
CA SER A 59 3.50 -11.01 -3.27
C SER A 59 3.07 -9.84 -4.13
N ALA A 60 2.10 -10.04 -5.02
CA ALA A 60 1.47 -8.98 -5.79
C ALA A 60 0.73 -7.99 -4.87
N GLY A 61 1.49 -7.08 -4.26
CA GLY A 61 1.00 -6.12 -3.29
C GLY A 61 0.16 -5.03 -3.94
N ILE A 62 -0.74 -4.48 -3.14
CA ILE A 62 -1.60 -3.37 -3.52
C ILE A 62 -1.20 -2.16 -2.68
N GLY A 63 -0.95 -1.04 -3.33
CA GLY A 63 -0.64 0.25 -2.71
C GLY A 63 -1.69 1.28 -3.06
N ILE A 64 -1.99 2.19 -2.13
CA ILE A 64 -2.89 3.33 -2.38
C ILE A 64 -2.22 4.58 -1.82
N LYS A 65 -1.98 5.56 -2.70
CA LYS A 65 -1.34 6.83 -2.38
C LYS A 65 -2.10 8.00 -2.98
N ALA A 66 -1.99 9.17 -2.36
CA ALA A 66 -2.45 10.40 -3.00
C ALA A 66 -1.66 10.65 -4.30
N THR A 67 -2.33 11.14 -5.33
CA THR A 67 -1.64 11.58 -6.54
C THR A 67 -1.13 13.01 -6.34
N ALA A 68 0.18 13.21 -6.42
CA ALA A 68 0.78 14.54 -6.36
C ALA A 68 0.67 15.24 -7.72
N GLY A 69 0.34 16.54 -7.71
CA GLY A 69 0.39 17.42 -8.90
C GLY A 69 -0.79 17.29 -9.88
N ASP A 70 -1.82 16.51 -9.58
CA ASP A 70 -3.02 16.41 -10.42
C ASP A 70 -3.97 17.60 -10.17
N LYS A 71 -4.61 18.10 -11.24
CA LYS A 71 -5.63 19.18 -11.14
C LYS A 71 -6.85 18.79 -10.27
N ASN A 72 -7.03 17.49 -10.02
CA ASN A 72 -8.09 16.97 -9.18
C ASN A 72 -7.56 16.76 -7.74
N PRO A 73 -8.05 17.53 -6.75
CA PRO A 73 -7.52 17.50 -5.39
C PRO A 73 -7.80 16.18 -4.65
N THR A 74 -8.69 15.33 -5.17
CA THR A 74 -9.05 14.03 -4.58
C THR A 74 -8.58 12.83 -5.41
N ALA A 75 -7.65 13.05 -6.35
CA ALA A 75 -7.09 11.96 -7.16
C ALA A 75 -6.23 11.02 -6.30
N VAL A 76 -6.40 9.72 -6.51
CA VAL A 76 -5.69 8.66 -5.79
C VAL A 76 -5.02 7.74 -6.81
N THR A 77 -3.77 7.38 -6.57
CA THR A 77 -3.06 6.39 -7.37
C THR A 77 -3.14 5.03 -6.67
N VAL A 78 -3.61 4.03 -7.39
CA VAL A 78 -3.64 2.62 -6.96
C VAL A 78 -2.52 1.89 -7.68
N MET A 79 -1.66 1.25 -6.89
CA MET A 79 -0.50 0.50 -7.38
C MET A 79 -0.82 -0.99 -7.20
N VAL A 80 -0.75 -1.77 -8.28
CA VAL A 80 -0.91 -3.22 -8.25
C VAL A 80 0.35 -3.82 -8.87
N GLY A 81 1.25 -4.32 -8.02
CA GLY A 81 2.60 -4.66 -8.45
C GLY A 81 3.31 -3.44 -9.07
N ASP A 82 3.71 -3.56 -10.33
CA ASP A 82 4.39 -2.48 -11.08
C ASP A 82 3.42 -1.48 -11.75
N VAL A 83 2.13 -1.80 -11.80
CA VAL A 83 1.14 -1.01 -12.54
C VAL A 83 0.57 0.08 -11.65
N ASN A 84 0.80 1.33 -12.05
CA ASN A 84 0.24 2.50 -11.39
C ASN A 84 -0.99 3.00 -12.16
N THR A 85 -2.15 2.99 -11.51
CA THR A 85 -3.41 3.48 -12.09
C THR A 85 -3.90 4.70 -11.33
N SER A 86 -4.12 5.81 -12.05
CA SER A 86 -4.72 7.01 -11.46
C SER A 86 -6.24 6.88 -11.46
N VAL A 87 -6.84 6.92 -10.26
CA VAL A 87 -8.27 6.76 -10.04
C VAL A 87 -8.87 8.12 -9.68
N LYS A 88 -9.58 8.71 -10.66
CA LYS A 88 -10.25 10.02 -10.57
C LYS A 88 -11.77 9.84 -10.46
N GLY A 89 -12.44 10.78 -9.80
CA GLY A 89 -13.91 10.83 -9.68
C GLY A 89 -14.40 10.96 -8.24
N ILE A 90 -15.70 10.71 -8.05
CA ILE A 90 -16.37 10.70 -6.74
C ILE A 90 -16.01 9.42 -5.98
N PHE A 91 -15.95 9.46 -4.64
CA PHE A 91 -15.58 8.33 -3.78
C PHE A 91 -16.21 6.98 -4.21
N GLN A 92 -17.51 6.96 -4.53
CA GLN A 92 -18.19 5.73 -4.94
C GLN A 92 -17.64 5.14 -6.25
N GLN A 93 -17.31 5.98 -7.23
CA GLN A 93 -16.70 5.54 -8.48
C GLN A 93 -15.25 5.07 -8.25
N GLN A 94 -14.51 5.76 -7.37
CA GLN A 94 -13.16 5.38 -7.01
C GLN A 94 -13.15 4.03 -6.27
N ALA A 95 -14.10 3.81 -5.36
CA ALA A 95 -14.25 2.55 -4.64
C ALA A 95 -14.55 1.37 -5.59
N LYS A 96 -15.47 1.55 -6.55
CA LYS A 96 -15.76 0.52 -7.58
C LYS A 96 -14.52 0.17 -8.40
N LYS A 97 -13.75 1.18 -8.83
CA LYS A 97 -12.49 0.97 -9.56
C LYS A 97 -11.43 0.27 -8.71
N VAL A 98 -11.29 0.62 -7.43
CA VAL A 98 -10.38 -0.05 -6.50
C VAL A 98 -10.75 -1.51 -6.33
N VAL A 99 -12.04 -1.84 -6.18
CA VAL A 99 -12.51 -3.24 -6.08
C VAL A 99 -12.14 -4.03 -7.34
N ALA A 100 -12.35 -3.46 -8.52
CA ALA A 100 -11.97 -4.10 -9.78
C ALA A 100 -10.45 -4.34 -9.89
N LEU A 101 -9.63 -3.37 -9.47
CA LEU A 101 -8.17 -3.50 -9.46
C LEU A 101 -7.67 -4.53 -8.42
N CYS A 102 -8.44 -4.78 -7.37
CA CYS A 102 -8.15 -5.79 -6.36
C CYS A 102 -8.63 -7.21 -6.76
N ALA A 103 -9.13 -7.43 -7.99
CA ALA A 103 -9.69 -8.72 -8.40
C ALA A 103 -8.68 -9.88 -8.29
N SER A 104 -7.38 -9.61 -8.45
CA SER A 104 -6.29 -10.58 -8.27
C SER A 104 -6.04 -10.98 -6.81
N ARG A 105 -6.49 -10.17 -5.85
CA ARG A 105 -6.31 -10.36 -4.39
C ARG A 105 -7.58 -9.93 -3.65
N PRO A 106 -8.65 -10.74 -3.69
CA PRO A 106 -9.92 -10.40 -3.07
C PRO A 106 -9.83 -10.26 -1.54
N ASP A 107 -8.86 -10.93 -0.91
CA ASP A 107 -8.58 -10.86 0.53
C ASP A 107 -8.16 -9.46 1.01
N LEU A 108 -7.62 -8.63 0.12
CA LEU A 108 -7.16 -7.27 0.42
C LEU A 108 -8.19 -6.18 0.11
N THR A 109 -9.31 -6.52 -0.52
CA THR A 109 -10.34 -5.57 -0.98
C THR A 109 -10.85 -4.65 0.13
N VAL A 110 -11.22 -5.23 1.29
CA VAL A 110 -11.72 -4.47 2.44
C VAL A 110 -10.65 -3.54 2.99
N THR A 111 -9.40 -4.01 3.07
CA THR A 111 -8.28 -3.18 3.54
C THR A 111 -7.94 -2.06 2.55
N ALA A 112 -8.10 -2.31 1.25
CA ALA A 112 -7.88 -1.32 0.20
C ALA A 112 -8.95 -0.21 0.28
N LEU A 113 -10.21 -0.57 0.45
CA LEU A 113 -11.30 0.40 0.64
C LEU A 113 -11.11 1.26 1.90
N ARG A 114 -10.63 0.67 3.01
CA ARG A 114 -10.29 1.42 4.22
C ARG A 114 -9.14 2.40 3.98
N LYS A 115 -8.09 1.99 3.25
CA LYS A 115 -6.98 2.89 2.93
C LYS A 115 -7.44 4.02 2.01
N LEU A 116 -8.28 3.73 1.02
CA LEU A 116 -8.87 4.72 0.12
C LEU A 116 -9.66 5.78 0.90
N SER A 117 -10.52 5.39 1.84
CA SER A 117 -11.32 6.33 2.62
C SER A 117 -10.46 7.26 3.48
N VAL A 118 -9.40 6.73 4.09
CA VAL A 118 -8.42 7.53 4.86
C VAL A 118 -7.69 8.53 3.97
N VAL A 119 -7.15 8.09 2.83
CA VAL A 119 -6.43 8.96 1.88
C VAL A 119 -7.34 10.05 1.34
N GLN A 120 -8.59 9.72 1.04
CA GLN A 120 -9.54 10.70 0.53
C GLN A 120 -9.98 11.70 1.59
N LYS A 121 -10.13 11.26 2.85
CA LYS A 121 -10.35 12.17 3.98
C LYS A 121 -9.15 13.11 4.15
N SER A 122 -7.92 12.60 4.12
CA SER A 122 -6.73 13.45 4.25
C SER A 122 -6.62 14.48 3.14
N LEU A 123 -6.97 14.13 1.90
CA LEU A 123 -6.98 15.07 0.77
C LEU A 123 -8.03 16.18 0.93
N ARG A 124 -9.22 15.84 1.43
CA ARG A 124 -10.27 16.84 1.72
C ARG A 124 -9.87 17.80 2.83
N VAL A 125 -9.23 17.30 3.89
CA VAL A 125 -8.74 18.14 5.00
C VAL A 125 -7.60 19.04 4.53
N ALA A 126 -6.63 18.50 3.78
CA ALA A 126 -5.54 19.30 3.22
C ALA A 126 -6.05 20.41 2.30
N LYS A 127 -7.06 20.13 1.46
CA LYS A 127 -7.73 21.15 0.65
C LYS A 127 -8.40 22.22 1.51
N ALA A 128 -9.10 21.84 2.57
CA ALA A 128 -9.78 22.78 3.46
C ALA A 128 -8.81 23.66 4.25
N ALA A 129 -7.62 23.16 4.59
CA ALA A 129 -6.59 23.92 5.31
C ALA A 129 -5.73 24.83 4.40
N ALA A 130 -5.78 24.62 3.08
CA ALA A 130 -5.07 25.46 2.11
C ALA A 130 -5.88 26.68 1.64
N ASN A 131 -7.16 26.74 2.02
CA ASN A 131 -8.06 27.88 1.84
C ASN A 131 -8.07 28.74 3.11
#